data_AF-A0A165EY31-F1
#
_entry.id   AF-A0A165EY31-F1
#
_cell.length_a   1.000
_cell.length_b   1.000
_cell.length_c   1.000
_cell.angle_alpha   90.00
_cell.angle_beta   90.00
_cell.angle_gamma   90.00
#
_symmetry.space_group_name_H-M   'P 1'
#
loop_
_entity.id
_entity.type
_entity.pdbx_description
1 polymer ?
#
loop_
_entity_poly.entity_id
_entity_poly.type
_entity_poly.pdbx_seq_one_letter_code
_entity_poly.pdbx_strand_id
1 'polypeptide(L)'
;MSAPQSQTESAETASKQDTFRQGVLSKWPEGGEGYHPTAAELDFLRRATGLTDEAGLRRHVEALREKALNVFPFTCIFLYMFATTSISRPGGYGKALLLGKQREGAILLDVGCCFGGDVRMAALDGFPPEQIVGTDLHAEFWDLGFELFRDSKETMPATFLPGDFFDPSFLSPTAPGTLESTTPLSHVKTLTELHGRVSAMHAANFFHRARSKRRPSHVWPS
;
A
#
# COMPACT_ATOMS: atom_id res chain seq x y z
N MET A 1 12.51 -13.79 -40.86
CA MET A 1 11.28 -13.96 -40.05
C MET A 1 11.70 -14.02 -38.60
N SER A 2 11.72 -12.87 -37.90
CA SER A 2 12.08 -12.83 -36.48
C SER A 2 10.79 -12.85 -35.66
N ALA A 3 10.63 -13.86 -34.81
CA ALA A 3 9.55 -13.93 -33.83
C ALA A 3 9.74 -12.83 -32.76
N PRO A 4 8.66 -12.30 -32.16
CA PRO A 4 8.74 -11.11 -31.31
C PRO A 4 9.31 -11.48 -29.93
N GLN A 5 10.51 -10.97 -29.62
CA GLN A 5 11.19 -11.10 -28.31
C GLN A 5 10.31 -10.66 -27.12
N SER A 6 9.30 -9.82 -27.36
CA SER A 6 8.42 -9.30 -26.31
C SER A 6 7.47 -10.35 -25.71
N GLN A 7 7.09 -11.39 -26.48
CA GLN A 7 6.16 -12.43 -25.98
C GLN A 7 6.88 -13.47 -25.11
N THR A 8 8.14 -13.74 -25.42
CA THR A 8 8.99 -14.65 -24.64
C THR A 8 9.36 -14.09 -23.28
N GLU A 9 9.64 -12.79 -23.18
CA GLU A 9 10.05 -12.12 -21.94
C GLU A 9 8.87 -11.95 -20.96
N SER A 10 7.66 -11.69 -21.48
CA SER A 10 6.43 -11.68 -20.68
C SER A 10 6.04 -13.06 -20.14
N ALA A 11 6.22 -14.12 -20.94
CA ALA A 11 5.91 -15.49 -20.53
C ALA A 11 6.90 -16.00 -19.46
N GLU A 12 8.16 -15.64 -19.57
CA GLU A 12 9.19 -16.01 -18.60
C GLU A 12 9.02 -15.26 -17.25
N THR A 13 8.56 -14.01 -17.30
CA THR A 13 8.22 -13.21 -16.11
C THR A 13 6.98 -13.76 -15.40
N ALA A 14 5.93 -14.12 -16.15
CA ALA A 14 4.73 -14.76 -15.62
C ALA A 14 5.03 -16.12 -14.98
N SER A 15 5.89 -16.94 -15.61
CA SER A 15 6.32 -18.23 -15.06
C SER A 15 7.13 -18.10 -13.76
N LYS A 16 8.02 -17.10 -13.68
CA LYS A 16 8.78 -16.80 -12.45
C LYS A 16 7.86 -16.29 -11.32
N GLN A 17 6.87 -15.45 -11.64
CA GLN A 17 5.87 -15.01 -10.68
C GLN A 17 5.00 -16.18 -10.18
N ASP A 18 4.56 -17.08 -11.06
CA ASP A 18 3.74 -18.23 -10.65
C ASP A 18 4.53 -19.23 -9.79
N THR A 19 5.81 -19.47 -10.13
CA THR A 19 6.69 -20.32 -9.31
C THR A 19 6.95 -19.72 -7.92
N PHE A 20 7.18 -18.40 -7.85
CA PHE A 20 7.28 -17.70 -6.57
C PHE A 20 5.98 -17.78 -5.78
N ARG A 21 4.83 -17.61 -6.46
CA ARG A 21 3.50 -17.67 -5.87
C ARG A 21 3.21 -19.03 -5.26
N GLN A 22 3.43 -20.11 -6.00
CA GLN A 22 3.31 -21.49 -5.51
C GLN A 22 4.28 -21.75 -4.35
N GLY A 23 5.51 -21.23 -4.42
CA GLY A 23 6.50 -21.34 -3.35
C GLY A 23 6.14 -20.60 -2.06
N VAL A 24 5.39 -19.50 -2.14
CA VAL A 24 4.87 -18.78 -0.97
C VAL A 24 3.61 -19.49 -0.43
N LEU A 25 2.68 -19.87 -1.30
CA LEU A 25 1.43 -20.54 -0.92
C LEU A 25 1.68 -21.89 -0.25
N SER A 26 2.63 -22.69 -0.77
CA SER A 26 2.98 -24.00 -0.21
C SER A 26 3.62 -23.97 1.18
N LYS A 27 4.13 -22.81 1.62
CA LYS A 27 4.69 -22.63 2.97
C LYS A 27 3.64 -22.19 3.98
N TRP A 28 2.46 -21.78 3.51
CA TRP A 28 1.37 -21.41 4.37
C TRP A 28 0.53 -22.64 4.68
N PRO A 29 0.27 -22.96 5.96
CA PRO A 29 -0.54 -24.11 6.29
C PRO A 29 -1.92 -23.98 5.62
N GLU A 30 -2.41 -25.09 5.05
CA GLU A 30 -3.78 -25.19 4.57
C GLU A 30 -4.72 -24.81 5.74
N GLY A 31 -5.49 -23.73 5.57
CA GLY A 31 -6.34 -23.19 6.62
C GLY A 31 -5.68 -22.22 7.60
N GLY A 32 -4.63 -21.48 7.18
CA GLY A 32 -3.94 -20.49 8.03
C GLY A 32 -4.86 -19.46 8.71
N GLU A 33 -4.28 -18.63 9.61
CA GLU A 33 -5.04 -17.83 10.58
C GLU A 33 -6.31 -17.21 9.97
N GLY A 34 -7.46 -17.62 10.53
CA GLY A 34 -8.76 -17.16 10.07
C GLY A 34 -8.90 -15.65 10.24
N TYR A 35 -9.86 -15.07 9.52
CA TYR A 35 -10.20 -13.68 9.73
C TYR A 35 -10.84 -13.50 11.12
N HIS A 36 -10.13 -12.86 12.05
CA HIS A 36 -10.55 -12.62 13.43
C HIS A 36 -10.30 -11.16 13.83
N PRO A 37 -11.08 -10.21 13.29
CA PRO A 37 -10.87 -8.79 13.57
C PRO A 37 -11.19 -8.46 15.03
N THR A 38 -10.43 -7.54 15.60
CA THR A 38 -10.74 -6.90 16.88
C THR A 38 -12.00 -6.03 16.77
N ALA A 39 -12.58 -5.65 17.91
CA ALA A 39 -13.75 -4.76 17.92
C ALA A 39 -13.47 -3.41 17.22
N ALA A 40 -12.26 -2.86 17.36
CA ALA A 40 -11.85 -1.63 16.70
C ALA A 40 -11.72 -1.79 15.18
N GLU A 41 -11.17 -2.92 14.70
CA GLU A 41 -11.07 -3.22 13.27
C GLU A 41 -12.46 -3.44 12.65
N LEU A 42 -13.36 -4.11 13.37
CA LEU A 42 -14.76 -4.23 12.96
C LEU A 42 -15.46 -2.87 12.88
N ASP A 43 -15.25 -1.98 13.86
CA ASP A 43 -15.82 -0.63 13.85
C ASP A 43 -15.32 0.17 12.63
N PHE A 44 -14.01 0.17 12.39
CA PHE A 44 -13.42 0.80 11.21
C PHE A 44 -14.03 0.26 9.92
N LEU A 45 -14.07 -1.06 9.74
CA LEU A 45 -14.61 -1.67 8.53
C LEU A 45 -16.10 -1.36 8.35
N ARG A 46 -16.90 -1.35 9.41
CA ARG A 46 -18.31 -0.95 9.34
C ARG A 46 -18.46 0.50 8.86
N ARG A 47 -17.66 1.41 9.43
CA ARG A 47 -17.65 2.83 9.04
C ARG A 47 -17.18 3.03 7.60
N ALA A 48 -16.13 2.33 7.20
CA ALA A 48 -15.51 2.50 5.89
C ALA A 48 -16.31 1.83 4.77
N THR A 49 -16.92 0.67 5.01
CA THR A 49 -17.65 -0.11 3.99
C THR A 49 -19.16 0.13 3.98
N GLY A 50 -19.73 0.61 5.09
CA GLY A 50 -21.17 0.65 5.32
C GLY A 50 -21.83 -0.71 5.55
N LEU A 51 -21.06 -1.81 5.63
CA LEU A 51 -21.58 -3.16 5.89
C LEU A 51 -21.68 -3.39 7.41
N THR A 52 -22.91 -3.46 7.92
CA THR A 52 -23.17 -3.69 9.35
C THR A 52 -23.27 -5.16 9.73
N ASP A 53 -23.67 -6.02 8.79
CA ASP A 53 -23.74 -7.48 8.97
C ASP A 53 -22.32 -8.09 9.00
N GLU A 54 -21.96 -8.69 10.13
CA GLU A 54 -20.62 -9.25 10.33
C GLU A 54 -20.35 -10.47 9.43
N ALA A 55 -21.36 -11.30 9.18
CA ALA A 55 -21.20 -12.46 8.30
C ALA A 55 -20.98 -12.02 6.84
N GLY A 56 -21.72 -11.01 6.38
CA GLY A 56 -21.53 -10.37 5.09
C GLY A 56 -20.17 -9.68 4.96
N LEU A 57 -19.74 -8.94 5.98
CA LEU A 57 -18.42 -8.30 6.01
C LEU A 57 -17.29 -9.33 5.92
N ARG A 58 -17.38 -10.42 6.70
CA ARG A 58 -16.42 -11.54 6.64
C ARG A 58 -16.33 -12.12 5.23
N ARG A 59 -17.47 -12.48 4.61
CA ARG A 59 -17.48 -13.03 3.25
C ARG A 59 -16.89 -12.06 2.23
N HIS A 60 -17.15 -10.76 2.38
CA HIS A 60 -16.60 -9.72 1.51
C HIS A 60 -15.07 -9.63 1.61
N VAL A 61 -14.54 -9.59 2.83
CA VAL A 61 -13.10 -9.57 3.11
C VAL A 61 -12.41 -10.85 2.60
N GLU A 62 -12.99 -12.02 2.86
CA GLU A 62 -12.46 -13.32 2.40
C GLU A 62 -12.44 -13.40 0.87
N ALA A 63 -13.50 -12.97 0.18
CA ALA A 63 -13.54 -12.95 -1.28
C ALA A 63 -12.46 -12.04 -1.89
N LEU A 64 -12.21 -10.87 -1.27
CA LEU A 64 -11.18 -9.94 -1.73
C LEU A 64 -9.77 -10.43 -1.44
N ARG A 65 -9.56 -11.19 -0.36
CA ARG A 65 -8.30 -11.89 -0.11
C ARG A 65 -7.95 -12.84 -1.25
N GLU A 66 -8.91 -13.66 -1.69
CA GLU A 66 -8.68 -14.60 -2.80
C GLU A 66 -8.31 -13.86 -4.10
N LYS A 67 -8.94 -12.71 -4.38
CA LYS A 67 -8.54 -11.85 -5.50
C LYS A 67 -7.11 -11.30 -5.32
N ALA A 68 -6.77 -10.80 -4.14
CA ALA A 68 -5.44 -10.26 -3.86
C ALA A 68 -4.33 -11.32 -3.93
N LEU A 69 -4.60 -12.55 -3.52
CA LEU A 69 -3.65 -13.66 -3.65
C LEU A 69 -3.33 -13.99 -5.12
N ASN A 70 -4.19 -13.61 -6.06
CA ASN A 70 -3.92 -13.70 -7.50
C ASN A 70 -3.13 -12.50 -8.05
N VAL A 71 -3.11 -11.37 -7.34
CA VAL A 71 -2.24 -10.22 -7.66
C VAL A 71 -0.82 -10.52 -7.16
N PHE A 72 -0.65 -10.60 -5.84
CA PHE A 72 0.63 -10.96 -5.24
C PHE A 72 0.44 -11.51 -3.81
N PRO A 73 1.08 -12.63 -3.44
CA PRO A 73 0.86 -13.29 -2.15
C PRO A 73 1.72 -12.64 -1.04
N PHE A 74 1.48 -11.37 -0.71
CA PHE A 74 2.15 -10.75 0.44
C PHE A 74 1.65 -11.35 1.76
N THR A 75 2.51 -11.40 2.78
CA THR A 75 2.15 -11.83 4.14
C THR A 75 0.98 -11.04 4.71
N CYS A 76 0.87 -9.74 4.39
CA CYS A 76 -0.27 -8.91 4.80
C CYS A 76 -1.61 -9.37 4.20
N ILE A 77 -1.62 -9.95 2.99
CA ILE A 77 -2.81 -10.54 2.37
C ILE A 77 -3.19 -11.82 3.11
N PHE A 78 -2.21 -12.68 3.40
CA PHE A 78 -2.45 -13.92 4.13
C PHE A 78 -3.05 -13.69 5.51
N LEU A 79 -2.54 -12.69 6.23
CA LEU A 79 -2.92 -12.34 7.61
C LEU A 79 -4.06 -11.32 7.70
N TYR A 80 -4.78 -11.03 6.60
CA TYR A 80 -5.89 -10.07 6.57
C TYR A 80 -5.52 -8.64 7.02
N MET A 81 -4.24 -8.27 7.03
CA MET A 81 -3.78 -6.95 7.47
C MET A 81 -4.27 -5.83 6.54
N PHE A 82 -4.63 -6.15 5.28
CA PHE A 82 -5.24 -5.18 4.36
C PHE A 82 -6.63 -4.70 4.82
N ALA A 83 -7.29 -5.45 5.71
CA ALA A 83 -8.59 -5.13 6.29
C ALA A 83 -8.46 -4.53 7.71
N THR A 84 -7.26 -4.11 8.11
CA THR A 84 -6.99 -3.48 9.42
C THR A 84 -6.31 -2.13 9.24
N THR A 85 -6.19 -1.37 10.33
CA THR A 85 -5.52 -0.06 10.35
C THR A 85 -4.52 0.02 11.49
N SER A 86 -3.41 0.69 11.23
CA SER A 86 -2.31 0.90 12.18
C SER A 86 -1.92 2.37 12.35
N ILE A 87 -2.41 3.27 11.48
CA ILE A 87 -2.02 4.68 11.42
C ILE A 87 -2.33 5.47 12.69
N SER A 88 -3.35 5.03 13.43
CA SER A 88 -3.76 5.66 14.70
C SER A 88 -2.93 5.24 15.91
N ARG A 89 -2.08 4.21 15.79
CA ARG A 89 -1.30 3.65 16.90
C ARG A 89 -0.13 4.54 17.32
N PRO A 90 0.66 5.15 16.41
CA PRO A 90 1.76 6.03 16.80
C PRO A 90 1.27 7.32 17.45
N GLY A 91 1.93 7.78 18.51
CA GLY A 91 1.56 9.01 19.23
C GLY A 91 1.63 10.30 18.39
N GLY A 92 2.22 10.26 17.19
CA GLY A 92 2.26 11.38 16.24
C GLY A 92 0.97 11.59 15.45
N TYR A 93 0.06 10.61 15.42
CA TYR A 93 -1.12 10.64 14.52
C TYR A 93 -2.03 11.84 14.77
N GLY A 94 -2.34 12.17 16.03
CA GLY A 94 -3.18 13.34 16.35
C GLY A 94 -2.57 14.66 15.85
N LYS A 95 -1.24 14.78 15.86
CA LYS A 95 -0.54 15.95 15.30
C LYS A 95 -0.62 15.98 13.77
N ALA A 96 -0.50 14.82 13.12
CA ALA A 96 -0.67 14.72 11.67
C ALA A 96 -2.09 15.11 11.25
N LEU A 97 -3.12 14.63 11.96
CA LEU A 97 -4.52 15.03 11.72
C LEU A 97 -4.72 16.54 11.88
N LEU A 98 -4.19 17.13 12.96
CA LEU A 98 -4.29 18.57 13.19
C LEU A 98 -3.61 19.36 12.07
N LEU A 99 -2.42 18.92 11.64
CA LEU A 99 -1.67 19.52 10.55
C LEU A 99 -2.45 19.48 9.23
N GLY A 100 -3.04 18.33 8.89
CA GLY A 100 -3.86 18.16 7.69
C GLY A 100 -5.10 19.05 7.67
N LYS A 101 -5.76 19.21 8.83
CA LYS A 101 -6.97 20.03 8.98
C LYS A 101 -6.71 21.52 8.94
N GLN A 102 -5.55 21.96 9.41
CA GLN A 102 -5.25 23.40 9.59
C GLN A 102 -4.41 24.01 8.47
N ARG A 103 -3.63 23.19 7.76
CA ARG A 103 -2.74 23.67 6.71
C ARG A 103 -3.13 23.07 5.37
N GLU A 104 -3.65 23.92 4.50
CA GLU A 104 -3.85 23.61 3.10
C GLU A 104 -2.53 23.15 2.46
N GLY A 105 -2.60 22.07 1.69
CA GLY A 105 -1.43 21.47 1.05
C GLY A 105 -0.55 20.62 1.97
N ALA A 106 -0.95 20.36 3.22
CA ALA A 106 -0.23 19.43 4.09
C ALA A 106 -0.39 17.98 3.62
N ILE A 107 0.70 17.35 3.19
CA ILE A 107 0.67 16.01 2.59
C ILE A 107 0.90 14.91 3.62
N LEU A 108 -0.03 13.96 3.69
CA LEU A 108 0.17 12.68 4.38
C LEU A 108 0.56 11.62 3.35
N LEU A 109 1.71 10.98 3.55
CA LEU A 109 2.17 9.86 2.73
C LEU A 109 2.05 8.55 3.51
N ASP A 110 1.35 7.56 2.95
CA ASP A 110 1.31 6.18 3.44
C ASP A 110 2.12 5.25 2.52
N VAL A 111 3.18 4.66 3.04
CA VAL A 111 4.14 3.83 2.29
C VAL A 111 3.89 2.35 2.55
N GLY A 112 3.64 1.59 1.47
CA GLY A 112 3.18 0.21 1.56
C GLY A 112 1.71 0.15 1.97
N CYS A 113 0.87 0.96 1.33
CA CYS A 113 -0.51 1.18 1.74
C CYS A 113 -1.43 -0.02 1.46
N CYS A 114 -1.00 -0.98 0.63
CA CYS A 114 -1.80 -2.11 0.17
C CYS A 114 -3.17 -1.62 -0.34
N PHE A 115 -4.27 -2.04 0.29
CA PHE A 115 -5.63 -1.63 -0.09
C PHE A 115 -5.99 -0.20 0.35
N GLY A 116 -5.11 0.51 1.04
CA GLY A 116 -5.33 1.89 1.49
C GLY A 116 -6.25 2.01 2.70
N GLY A 117 -6.22 1.03 3.62
CA GLY A 117 -7.00 1.08 4.86
C GLY A 117 -6.58 2.25 5.77
N ASP A 118 -5.27 2.43 5.95
CA ASP A 118 -4.72 3.53 6.76
C ASP A 118 -5.00 4.91 6.15
N VAL A 119 -4.95 5.03 4.82
CA VAL A 119 -5.37 6.23 4.06
C VAL A 119 -6.84 6.57 4.33
N ARG A 120 -7.74 5.58 4.28
CA ARG A 120 -9.17 5.79 4.54
C ARG A 120 -9.47 6.09 6.00
N MET A 121 -8.72 5.50 6.93
CA MET A 121 -8.83 5.85 8.34
C MET A 121 -8.47 7.33 8.58
N ALA A 122 -7.38 7.81 7.98
CA ALA A 122 -7.02 9.23 8.06
C ALA A 122 -8.11 10.14 7.48
N ALA A 123 -8.69 9.77 6.33
CA ALA A 123 -9.81 10.50 5.73
C ALA A 123 -11.05 10.53 6.65
N LEU A 124 -11.44 9.39 7.20
CA LEU A 124 -12.57 9.26 8.14
C LEU A 124 -12.36 10.06 9.43
N ASP A 125 -11.12 10.21 9.87
CA ASP A 125 -10.75 11.03 11.02
C ASP A 125 -10.58 12.53 10.68
N GLY A 126 -10.77 12.89 9.41
CA GLY A 126 -10.87 14.25 8.90
C GLY A 126 -9.60 14.83 8.32
N PHE A 127 -8.63 14.01 7.91
CA PHE A 127 -7.55 14.46 7.02
C PHE A 127 -8.11 14.65 5.60
N PRO A 128 -7.88 15.79 4.91
CA PRO A 128 -8.44 16.00 3.57
C PRO A 128 -7.96 14.93 2.57
N PRO A 129 -8.87 14.13 1.95
CA PRO A 129 -8.49 13.03 1.05
C PRO A 129 -7.56 13.44 -0.09
N GLU A 130 -7.76 14.63 -0.67
CA GLU A 130 -6.98 15.19 -1.78
C GLU A 130 -5.52 15.48 -1.37
N GLN A 131 -5.26 15.56 -0.07
CA GLN A 131 -3.94 15.77 0.51
C GLN A 131 -3.27 14.46 0.98
N ILE A 132 -3.87 13.30 0.71
CA ILE A 132 -3.31 12.00 1.05
C ILE A 132 -2.70 11.36 -0.20
N VAL A 133 -1.50 10.80 -0.02
CA VAL A 133 -0.81 9.99 -1.02
C VAL A 133 -0.62 8.58 -0.46
N GLY A 134 -1.08 7.57 -1.18
CA GLY A 134 -0.75 6.17 -0.93
C GLY A 134 0.27 5.67 -1.95
N THR A 135 1.16 4.78 -1.56
CA THR A 135 2.06 4.09 -2.49
C THR A 135 2.23 2.62 -2.12
N ASP A 136 2.21 1.77 -3.13
CA ASP A 136 2.52 0.34 -3.04
C ASP A 136 3.08 -0.15 -4.38
N LEU A 137 3.54 -1.39 -4.45
CA LEU A 137 4.13 -1.96 -5.66
C LEU A 137 3.08 -2.24 -6.76
N HIS A 138 1.90 -2.71 -6.35
CA HIS A 138 0.87 -3.22 -7.27
C HIS A 138 -0.35 -2.29 -7.26
N ALA A 139 -0.69 -1.73 -8.41
CA ALA A 139 -1.85 -0.85 -8.54
C ALA A 139 -3.18 -1.58 -8.32
N GLU A 140 -3.19 -2.87 -8.62
CA GLU A 140 -4.35 -3.74 -8.46
C GLU A 140 -4.78 -3.83 -6.98
N PHE A 141 -3.87 -3.66 -6.02
CA PHE A 141 -4.25 -3.59 -4.60
C PHE A 141 -5.03 -2.31 -4.26
N TRP A 142 -4.72 -1.20 -4.93
CA TRP A 142 -5.48 0.04 -4.76
C TRP A 142 -6.90 -0.11 -5.31
N ASP A 143 -7.05 -0.76 -6.47
CA ASP A 143 -8.35 -1.07 -7.07
C ASP A 143 -9.18 -2.00 -6.17
N LEU A 144 -8.56 -3.04 -5.62
CA LEU A 144 -9.19 -3.90 -4.62
C LEU A 144 -9.55 -3.16 -3.33
N GLY A 145 -8.82 -2.08 -3.01
CA GLY A 145 -9.20 -1.14 -1.97
C GLY A 145 -10.55 -0.48 -2.22
N PHE A 146 -10.79 0.04 -3.43
CA PHE A 146 -12.10 0.59 -3.79
C PHE A 146 -13.22 -0.46 -3.67
N GLU A 147 -12.96 -1.70 -4.08
CA GLU A 147 -13.92 -2.79 -3.88
C GLU A 147 -14.17 -3.12 -2.40
N LEU A 148 -13.11 -3.16 -1.58
CA LEU A 148 -13.20 -3.45 -0.15
C LEU A 148 -14.06 -2.41 0.55
N PHE A 149 -13.68 -1.15 0.39
CA PHE A 149 -14.26 -0.03 1.10
C PHE A 149 -15.52 0.54 0.44
N ARG A 150 -15.90 -0.01 -0.73
CA ARG A 150 -17.14 0.36 -1.45
C ARG A 150 -17.22 1.86 -1.73
N ASP A 151 -16.06 2.45 -2.00
CA ASP A 151 -15.88 3.85 -2.34
C ASP A 151 -15.33 3.99 -3.77
N SER A 152 -15.10 5.22 -4.22
CA SER A 152 -14.61 5.51 -5.56
C SER A 152 -13.63 6.67 -5.55
N LYS A 153 -13.04 7.00 -6.71
CA LYS A 153 -12.15 8.15 -6.86
C LYS A 153 -12.86 9.47 -6.56
N GLU A 154 -14.17 9.54 -6.75
CA GLU A 154 -14.98 10.72 -6.44
C GLU A 154 -15.15 10.93 -4.93
N THR A 155 -15.29 9.85 -4.15
CA THR A 155 -15.49 9.94 -2.69
C THR A 155 -14.18 9.82 -1.90
N MET A 156 -13.14 9.23 -2.51
CA MET A 156 -11.81 9.05 -1.94
C MET A 156 -10.74 9.48 -2.96
N PRO A 157 -10.60 10.79 -3.23
CA PRO A 157 -9.70 11.34 -4.25
C PRO A 157 -8.22 11.37 -3.83
N ALA A 158 -7.78 10.46 -2.97
CA ALA A 158 -6.36 10.31 -2.63
C ALA A 158 -5.55 9.95 -3.88
N THR A 159 -4.34 10.48 -3.94
CA THR A 159 -3.40 10.12 -5.01
C THR A 159 -2.76 8.78 -4.69
N PHE A 160 -2.74 7.87 -5.65
CA PHE A 160 -2.03 6.60 -5.52
C PHE A 160 -0.88 6.52 -6.52
N LEU A 161 0.30 6.15 -6.02
CA LEU A 161 1.54 6.04 -6.79
C LEU A 161 2.03 4.58 -6.76
N PRO A 162 1.77 3.79 -7.81
CA PRO A 162 2.35 2.45 -7.93
C PRO A 162 3.83 2.55 -8.27
N GLY A 163 4.68 1.85 -7.51
CA GLY A 163 6.10 1.80 -7.84
C GLY A 163 6.96 1.12 -6.78
N ASP A 164 8.15 0.69 -7.19
CA ASP A 164 9.15 0.19 -6.26
C ASP A 164 9.91 1.35 -5.63
N PHE A 165 9.74 1.53 -4.32
CA PHE A 165 10.47 2.53 -3.54
C PHE A 165 12.00 2.43 -3.67
N PHE A 166 12.52 1.23 -4.00
CA PHE A 166 13.96 1.02 -4.19
C PHE A 166 14.43 1.29 -5.64
N ASP A 167 13.52 1.55 -6.57
CA ASP A 167 13.85 1.94 -7.93
C ASP A 167 14.18 3.45 -7.99
N PRO A 168 15.40 3.83 -8.41
CA PRO A 168 15.79 5.23 -8.54
C PRO A 168 14.91 6.05 -9.49
N SER A 169 14.24 5.42 -10.46
CA SER A 169 13.30 6.10 -11.35
C SER A 169 12.01 6.52 -10.64
N PHE A 170 11.67 5.85 -9.52
CA PHE A 170 10.50 6.14 -8.71
C PHE A 170 10.85 7.02 -7.50
N LEU A 171 11.96 6.72 -6.82
CA LEU A 171 12.49 7.54 -5.73
C LEU A 171 14.01 7.67 -5.84
N SER A 172 14.48 8.86 -6.20
CA SER A 172 15.89 9.22 -6.20
C SER A 172 16.21 10.28 -5.15
N PRO A 173 17.41 10.30 -4.57
CA PRO A 173 17.85 11.42 -3.75
C PRO A 173 17.89 12.72 -4.56
N THR A 174 17.48 13.84 -3.96
CA THR A 174 17.65 15.18 -4.56
C THR A 174 18.78 15.93 -3.88
N ALA A 175 19.41 16.85 -4.61
CA ALA A 175 20.44 17.71 -4.03
C ALA A 175 19.82 18.65 -2.97
N PRO A 176 20.54 18.97 -1.87
CA PRO A 176 20.10 20.00 -0.94
C PRO A 176 19.81 21.32 -1.65
N GLY A 177 18.69 21.97 -1.31
CA GLY A 177 18.28 23.23 -1.94
C GLY A 177 17.58 23.09 -3.30
N THR A 178 17.26 21.86 -3.73
CA THR A 178 16.37 21.66 -4.88
C THR A 178 14.99 22.24 -4.58
N LEU A 179 14.45 23.02 -5.51
CA LEU A 179 13.11 23.61 -5.38
C LEU A 179 12.04 22.51 -5.33
N GLU A 180 11.07 22.70 -4.45
CA GLU A 180 9.90 21.81 -4.35
C GLU A 180 9.08 21.85 -5.65
N SER A 181 8.62 20.68 -6.08
CA SER A 181 7.70 20.58 -7.21
C SER A 181 6.37 21.27 -6.88
N THR A 182 5.88 22.10 -7.79
CA THR A 182 4.54 22.71 -7.69
C THR A 182 3.45 21.87 -8.35
N THR A 183 3.81 20.67 -8.84
CA THR A 183 2.88 19.77 -9.53
C THR A 183 1.71 19.40 -8.62
N PRO A 184 0.45 19.62 -9.04
CA PRO A 184 -0.72 19.20 -8.26
C PRO A 184 -0.64 17.70 -7.96
N LEU A 185 -1.04 17.29 -6.76
CA LEU A 185 -0.91 15.89 -6.32
C LEU A 185 -1.54 14.89 -7.29
N SER A 186 -2.70 15.22 -7.85
CA SER A 186 -3.41 14.40 -8.85
C SER A 186 -2.62 14.11 -10.13
N HIS A 187 -1.53 14.82 -10.39
CA HIS A 187 -0.66 14.67 -11.56
C HIS A 187 0.74 14.12 -11.23
N VAL A 188 1.07 13.98 -9.94
CA VAL A 188 2.35 13.39 -9.51
C VAL A 188 2.40 11.94 -9.96
N LYS A 189 3.57 11.49 -10.42
CA LYS A 189 3.77 10.12 -10.90
C LYS A 189 4.79 9.34 -10.09
N THR A 190 5.70 10.04 -9.41
CA THR A 190 6.80 9.42 -8.66
C THR A 190 6.96 10.05 -7.28
N LEU A 191 7.55 9.30 -6.34
CA LEU A 191 7.85 9.84 -5.01
C LEU A 191 8.94 10.91 -5.05
N THR A 192 9.80 10.91 -6.07
CA THR A 192 10.81 11.96 -6.28
C THR A 192 10.16 13.35 -6.39
N GLU A 193 8.97 13.46 -6.99
CA GLU A 193 8.26 14.74 -7.12
C GLU A 193 7.64 15.24 -5.81
N LEU A 194 7.66 14.43 -4.75
CA LEU A 194 7.18 14.77 -3.42
C LEU A 194 8.29 15.25 -2.47
N HIS A 195 9.55 15.31 -2.93
CA HIS A 195 10.66 15.81 -2.12
C HIS A 195 10.39 17.21 -1.57
N GLY A 196 10.62 17.37 -0.26
CA GLY A 196 10.35 18.60 0.49
C GLY A 196 8.88 18.85 0.84
N ARG A 197 7.93 18.18 0.18
CA ARG A 197 6.49 18.48 0.32
C ARG A 197 5.78 17.61 1.36
N VAL A 198 6.31 16.41 1.65
CA VAL A 198 5.70 15.46 2.60
C VAL A 198 5.73 16.05 4.01
N SER A 199 4.57 16.06 4.65
CA SER A 199 4.36 16.72 5.95
C SER A 199 4.25 15.74 7.11
N ALA A 200 3.67 14.57 6.83
CA ALA A 200 3.64 13.42 7.71
C ALA A 200 3.80 12.15 6.87
N MET A 201 4.46 11.14 7.44
CA MET A 201 4.67 9.86 6.79
C MET A 201 4.27 8.72 7.73
N HIS A 202 3.53 7.75 7.19
CA HIS A 202 3.24 6.47 7.81
C HIS A 202 3.86 5.35 6.98
N ALA A 203 4.46 4.36 7.63
CA ALA A 203 5.18 3.27 6.96
C ALA A 203 5.21 1.99 7.83
N ALA A 204 4.09 1.67 8.49
CA ALA A 204 4.04 0.58 9.47
C ALA A 204 4.00 -0.83 8.83
N ASN A 205 3.46 -0.96 7.61
CA ASN A 205 3.32 -2.25 6.93
C ASN A 205 4.40 -2.51 5.87
N PHE A 206 5.39 -1.61 5.77
CA PHE A 206 6.42 -1.61 4.72
C PHE A 206 7.52 -2.68 4.91
N PHE A 207 7.86 -3.08 6.15
CA PHE A 207 9.09 -3.84 6.45
C PHE A 207 8.98 -5.37 6.41
N HIS A 208 7.98 -5.95 5.76
CA HIS A 208 7.97 -7.40 5.50
C HIS A 208 8.96 -7.84 4.40
N ARG A 209 9.64 -6.89 3.72
CA ARG A 209 10.56 -7.15 2.60
C ARG A 209 12.04 -7.29 2.98
N ALA A 210 12.42 -7.21 4.25
CA ALA A 210 13.81 -7.35 4.69
C ALA A 210 14.20 -8.80 5.06
N ARG A 211 14.33 -9.69 4.06
CA ARG A 211 15.31 -10.80 4.04
C ARG A 211 15.28 -11.59 2.72
N SER A 212 15.90 -11.05 1.69
CA SER A 212 16.64 -11.88 0.73
C SER A 212 18.12 -11.64 0.95
N LYS A 213 18.84 -12.67 1.39
CA LYS A 213 20.28 -12.64 1.68
C LYS A 213 21.05 -12.02 0.51
N ARG A 214 21.48 -10.76 0.62
CA ARG A 214 22.75 -10.37 0.02
C ARG A 214 23.81 -11.10 0.83
N ARG A 215 24.39 -12.17 0.27
CA ARG A 215 25.66 -12.69 0.77
C ARG A 215 26.65 -11.53 0.73
N PRO A 216 27.28 -11.13 1.84
CA PRO A 216 28.44 -10.27 1.76
C PRO A 216 29.58 -11.14 1.24
N SER A 217 29.79 -11.16 -0.07
CA SER A 217 31.15 -11.26 -0.59
C SER A 217 31.70 -9.84 -0.50
N HIS A 218 32.73 -9.64 0.31
CA HIS A 218 33.88 -8.75 0.17
C HIS A 218 34.51 -8.59 1.56
N VAL A 219 35.49 -9.48 1.79
CA VAL A 219 36.55 -9.25 2.78
C VAL A 219 37.37 -8.06 2.27
N TRP A 220 37.61 -7.07 3.10
CA TRP A 220 38.71 -6.13 2.89
C TRP A 220 39.82 -6.41 3.91
N PRO A 221 41.08 -6.50 3.49
CA PRO A 221 42.21 -6.76 4.38
C PRO A 221 42.66 -5.47 5.09
N SER A 222 43.29 -5.63 6.25
CA SER A 222 44.18 -4.63 6.85
C SER A 222 45.53 -4.60 6.13
#